data_AF-A0A7Y0Q4Z9-F1
#
_entry.id   AF-A0A7Y0Q4Z9-F1
#
_cell.length_a   1.000
_cell.length_b   1.000
_cell.length_c   1.000
_cell.angle_alpha   90.00
_cell.angle_beta   90.00
_cell.angle_gamma   90.00
#
_symmetry.space_group_name_H-M   'P 1'
#
loop_
_entity.id
_entity.type
_entity.pdbx_description
1 polymer ?
#
loop_
_entity_poly.entity_id
_entity_poly.type
_entity_poly.pdbx_seq_one_letter_code
_entity_poly.pdbx_strand_id
1 'polypeptide(L)'
;MARGKETDNVDLDALIAERDEARRRKHSAYDERNRLVAWLAAQYPSSLERHPANESWDNSWRWVLYIDSPVGQLSWHIRDNQLRWFDHVPRHQGRRWDGTSTADKYARLAEWTAQLANRRPST
;
A
#
# COMPACT_ATOMS: atom_id res chain seq x y z
N MET A 1 -25.08 -51.90 -12.45
CA MET A 1 -23.78 -51.19 -12.43
C MET A 1 -24.03 -49.79 -11.89
N ALA A 2 -23.74 -49.57 -10.60
CA ALA A 2 -23.91 -48.27 -9.94
C ALA A 2 -22.71 -47.38 -10.30
N ARG A 3 -22.99 -46.24 -10.94
CA ARG A 3 -22.00 -45.18 -11.15
C ARG A 3 -22.29 -44.12 -10.10
N GLY A 4 -21.61 -44.20 -8.96
CA GLY A 4 -21.66 -43.16 -7.94
C GLY A 4 -21.19 -41.86 -8.57
N LYS A 5 -22.06 -40.84 -8.58
CA LYS A 5 -21.63 -39.46 -8.77
C LYS A 5 -21.06 -39.03 -7.42
N GLU A 6 -19.75 -39.18 -7.29
CA GLU A 6 -18.99 -38.54 -6.23
C GLU A 6 -19.12 -37.03 -6.47
N THR A 7 -20.04 -36.41 -5.73
CA THR A 7 -20.14 -34.96 -5.68
C THR A 7 -18.92 -34.48 -4.90
N ASP A 8 -18.00 -33.79 -5.57
CA ASP A 8 -17.02 -32.90 -4.93
C ASP A 8 -17.79 -31.92 -4.04
N ASN A 9 -18.00 -32.32 -2.78
CA ASN A 9 -18.71 -31.51 -1.82
C ASN A 9 -17.68 -30.55 -1.25
N VAL A 10 -17.49 -29.43 -1.94
CA VAL A 10 -16.62 -28.35 -1.49
C VAL A 10 -17.11 -27.90 -0.12
N ASP A 11 -16.25 -28.01 0.87
CA ASP A 11 -16.49 -27.46 2.21
C ASP A 11 -16.45 -25.94 2.13
N LEU A 12 -17.62 -25.34 1.91
CA LEU A 12 -17.80 -23.91 1.79
C LEU A 12 -17.37 -23.17 3.06
N ASP A 13 -17.54 -23.77 4.24
CA ASP A 13 -17.18 -23.15 5.50
C ASP A 13 -15.66 -23.08 5.66
N ALA A 14 -14.96 -24.15 5.29
CA ALA A 14 -13.50 -24.15 5.23
C ALA A 14 -12.95 -23.08 4.27
N LEU A 15 -13.53 -22.95 3.08
CA LEU A 15 -13.13 -21.92 2.11
C LEU A 15 -13.41 -20.49 2.61
N ILE A 16 -14.55 -20.28 3.29
CA ILE A 16 -14.88 -18.99 3.89
C ILE A 16 -13.86 -18.64 4.98
N ALA A 17 -13.53 -19.59 5.85
CA ALA A 17 -12.54 -19.40 6.91
C ALA A 17 -11.15 -19.07 6.35
N GLU A 18 -10.72 -19.80 5.31
CA GLU A 18 -9.44 -19.55 4.64
C GLU A 18 -9.39 -18.16 4.00
N ARG A 19 -10.44 -17.78 3.26
CA ARG A 19 -10.58 -16.46 2.65
C ARG A 19 -10.49 -15.35 3.69
N ASP A 20 -11.18 -15.50 4.82
CA ASP A 20 -11.23 -14.49 5.86
C ASP A 20 -9.88 -14.36 6.58
N GLU A 21 -9.20 -15.48 6.79
CA GLU A 21 -7.84 -15.49 7.32
C GLU A 21 -6.84 -14.84 6.36
N ALA A 22 -6.93 -15.13 5.06
CA ALA A 22 -6.12 -14.45 4.04
C ALA A 22 -6.37 -12.94 4.00
N ARG A 23 -7.63 -12.51 4.14
CA ARG A 23 -8.01 -11.09 4.23
C ARG A 23 -7.44 -10.43 5.49
N ARG A 24 -7.53 -11.08 6.66
CA ARG A 24 -6.94 -10.58 7.91
C ARG A 24 -5.44 -10.41 7.80
N ARG A 25 -4.71 -11.42 7.31
CA ARG A 25 -3.25 -11.35 7.08
C ARG A 25 -2.89 -10.19 6.16
N LYS A 26 -3.61 -10.04 5.04
CA LYS A 26 -3.42 -8.92 4.10
C LYS A 26 -3.65 -7.57 4.77
N HIS A 27 -4.70 -7.42 5.57
CA HIS A 27 -4.99 -6.17 6.28
C HIS A 27 -3.91 -5.83 7.30
N SER A 28 -3.43 -6.81 8.07
CA SER A 28 -2.33 -6.61 9.02
C SER A 28 -1.06 -6.11 8.34
N ALA A 29 -0.70 -6.68 7.20
CA ALA A 29 0.47 -6.24 6.44
C ALA A 29 0.33 -4.77 5.95
N TYR A 30 -0.85 -4.38 5.47
CA TYR A 30 -1.11 -2.98 5.09
C TYR A 30 -1.10 -2.04 6.31
N ASP A 31 -1.58 -2.50 7.46
CA ASP A 31 -1.61 -1.75 8.70
C ASP A 31 -0.20 -1.46 9.23
N GLU A 32 0.70 -2.45 9.19
CA GLU A 32 2.11 -2.27 9.56
C GLU A 32 2.82 -1.33 8.57
N ARG A 33 2.67 -1.59 7.27
CA ARG A 33 3.25 -0.74 6.21
C ARG A 33 2.82 0.72 6.37
N ASN A 34 1.53 0.97 6.57
CA ASN A 34 1.00 2.33 6.58
C ASN A 34 1.44 3.13 7.80
N ARG A 35 1.67 2.49 8.95
CA ARG A 35 2.25 3.18 10.11
C ARG A 35 3.69 3.64 9.82
N LEU A 36 4.51 2.79 9.20
CA LEU A 36 5.86 3.16 8.80
C LEU A 36 5.85 4.29 7.74
N VAL A 37 4.96 4.18 6.75
CA VAL A 37 4.80 5.20 5.70
C VAL A 37 4.26 6.52 6.26
N ALA A 38 3.41 6.49 7.29
CA ALA A 38 2.93 7.69 7.98
C ALA A 38 4.08 8.43 8.69
N TRP A 39 4.97 7.69 9.35
CA TRP A 39 6.21 8.26 9.89
C TRP A 39 7.06 8.87 8.77
N LEU A 40 7.24 8.17 7.64
CA LEU A 40 7.99 8.71 6.50
C LEU A 40 7.37 10.01 5.96
N ALA A 41 6.05 10.09 5.89
CA ALA A 41 5.32 11.28 5.45
C ALA A 41 5.47 12.48 6.41
N ALA A 42 5.82 12.24 7.68
CA ALA A 42 6.16 13.30 8.62
C ALA A 42 7.58 13.84 8.42
N GLN A 43 8.48 13.05 7.83
CA GLN A 43 9.89 13.41 7.62
C GLN A 43 10.12 14.20 6.33
N TYR A 44 9.21 14.10 5.36
CA TYR A 44 9.38 14.65 4.02
C TYR A 44 8.12 15.40 3.57
N PRO A 45 8.24 16.37 2.65
CA PRO A 45 7.07 17.00 2.04
C PRO A 45 6.14 15.94 1.45
N SER A 46 4.87 16.00 1.85
CA SER A 46 3.89 15.00 1.45
C SER A 46 2.49 15.60 1.30
N SER A 47 1.63 14.93 0.53
CA SER A 47 0.18 15.20 0.54
C SER A 47 -0.62 13.97 0.20
N LEU A 48 -1.87 13.97 0.68
CA LEU A 48 -2.90 13.04 0.27
C LEU A 48 -3.74 13.66 -0.84
N GLU A 49 -3.80 12.99 -1.97
CA GLU A 49 -4.63 13.37 -3.10
C GLU A 49 -5.68 12.28 -3.35
N ARG A 50 -6.73 12.62 -4.07
CA ARG A 50 -7.82 11.70 -4.36
C ARG A 50 -7.86 11.39 -5.85
N HIS A 51 -7.83 10.11 -6.19
CA HIS A 51 -8.03 9.66 -7.57
C HIS A 51 -9.41 10.11 -8.07
N PRO A 52 -9.52 10.51 -9.35
CA PRO A 52 -10.79 10.84 -9.97
C PRO A 52 -11.83 9.72 -9.87
N ALA A 53 -13.10 10.11 -9.75
CA ALA A 53 -14.17 9.15 -9.48
C ALA A 53 -14.58 8.29 -10.69
N ASN A 54 -14.11 8.63 -11.88
CA ASN A 54 -14.43 8.01 -13.15
C ASN A 54 -13.57 6.77 -13.48
N GLU A 55 -12.61 6.42 -12.63
CA GLU A 55 -11.81 5.21 -12.78
C GLU A 55 -12.42 4.02 -12.00
N SER A 56 -12.27 2.80 -12.51
CA SER A 56 -12.86 1.56 -11.99
C SER A 56 -12.30 1.06 -10.65
N TRP A 57 -11.55 1.90 -9.93
CA TRP A 57 -10.98 1.56 -8.63
C TRP A 57 -12.04 1.50 -7.55
N ASP A 58 -11.88 0.55 -6.63
CA ASP A 58 -12.63 0.51 -5.37
C ASP A 58 -12.52 1.88 -4.68
N ASN A 59 -13.68 2.46 -4.37
CA ASN A 59 -13.79 3.77 -3.73
C ASN A 59 -12.91 3.92 -2.49
N SER A 60 -12.78 2.84 -1.71
CA SER A 60 -12.03 2.82 -0.46
C SER A 60 -10.52 2.95 -0.64
N TRP A 61 -10.00 2.79 -1.86
CA TRP A 61 -8.58 2.87 -2.20
C TRP A 61 -8.20 4.13 -2.97
N ARG A 62 -9.09 5.14 -3.08
CA ARG A 62 -8.85 6.31 -3.93
C ARG A 62 -7.93 7.36 -3.33
N TRP A 63 -7.53 7.23 -2.07
CA TRP A 63 -6.54 8.13 -1.49
C TRP A 63 -5.14 7.69 -1.86
N VAL A 64 -4.38 8.60 -2.45
CA VAL A 64 -2.97 8.40 -2.79
C VAL A 64 -2.14 9.34 -1.95
N LEU A 65 -1.24 8.76 -1.16
CA LEU A 65 -0.20 9.52 -0.50
C LEU A 65 0.94 9.72 -1.49
N TYR A 66 1.38 10.96 -1.66
CA TYR A 66 2.62 11.32 -2.33
C TYR A 66 3.63 11.83 -1.32
N ILE A 67 4.88 11.39 -1.46
CA ILE A 67 6.02 11.85 -0.66
C ILE A 67 7.13 12.26 -1.62
N ASP A 68 7.62 13.49 -1.48
CA ASP A 68 8.76 14.00 -2.23
C ASP A 68 10.04 13.65 -1.46
N SER A 69 10.81 12.70 -1.98
CA SER A 69 12.00 12.18 -1.31
C SER A 69 13.27 12.41 -2.13
N PRO A 70 14.47 12.22 -1.55
CA PRO A 70 15.73 12.28 -2.30
C PRO A 70 15.83 11.29 -3.48
N VAL A 71 14.98 10.24 -3.49
CA VAL A 71 14.93 9.26 -4.59
C VAL A 71 13.85 9.54 -5.62
N GLY A 72 13.19 10.71 -5.52
CA GLY A 72 12.05 11.13 -6.32
C GLY A 72 10.71 10.92 -5.61
N GLN A 73 9.61 10.98 -6.37
CA GLN A 73 8.26 10.82 -5.82
C GLN A 73 8.03 9.36 -5.42
N LEU A 74 7.54 9.17 -4.20
CA LEU A 74 7.02 7.91 -3.72
C LEU A 74 5.51 8.01 -3.57
N SER A 75 4.79 6.96 -3.97
CA SER A 75 3.33 6.94 -3.87
C SER A 75 2.78 5.60 -3.39
N TRP A 76 1.71 5.68 -2.59
CA TRP A 76 0.95 4.53 -2.11
C TRP A 76 -0.53 4.85 -2.00
N HIS A 77 -1.38 3.88 -2.36
CA HIS A 77 -2.79 3.94 -2.05
C HIS A 77 -3.02 3.64 -0.56
N ILE A 78 -3.85 4.47 0.06
CA ILE A 78 -4.24 4.41 1.47
C ILE A 78 -5.75 4.16 1.53
N ARG A 79 -6.16 3.22 2.38
CA ARG A 79 -7.59 2.98 2.57
C ARG A 79 -8.23 4.00 3.48
N ASP A 80 -9.52 4.26 3.28
CA ASP A 80 -10.31 5.15 4.12
C ASP A 80 -10.15 4.86 5.63
N ASN A 81 -10.20 3.59 6.03
CA ASN A 81 -10.09 3.17 7.44
C ASN A 81 -8.68 3.29 8.04
N GLN A 82 -7.68 3.63 7.23
CA GLN A 82 -6.28 3.81 7.63
C GLN A 82 -5.85 5.28 7.59
N LEU A 83 -6.71 6.19 7.09
CA LEU A 83 -6.41 7.62 6.98
C LEU A 83 -6.07 8.28 8.31
N ARG A 84 -6.59 7.77 9.43
CA ARG A 84 -6.30 8.28 10.78
C ARG A 84 -4.82 8.35 11.13
N TRP A 85 -3.97 7.54 10.49
CA TRP A 85 -2.51 7.61 10.71
C TRP A 85 -1.84 8.75 9.94
N PHE A 86 -2.57 9.39 9.03
CA PHE A 86 -2.10 10.45 8.14
C PHE A 86 -2.85 11.76 8.39
N ASP A 87 -3.47 11.94 9.56
CA ASP A 87 -4.22 13.17 9.88
C ASP A 87 -3.33 14.42 9.88
N HIS A 88 -2.01 14.26 10.07
CA HIS A 88 -1.00 15.31 9.95
C HIS A 88 -0.63 15.67 8.51
N VAL A 89 -1.03 14.88 7.52
CA VAL A 89 -0.64 15.07 6.11
C VAL A 89 -1.67 15.98 5.42
N PRO A 90 -1.24 17.09 4.78
CA PRO A 90 -2.16 17.97 4.09
C PRO A 90 -2.82 17.28 2.90
N ARG A 91 -4.07 17.63 2.62
CA ARG A 91 -4.86 17.04 1.54
C ARG A 91 -5.02 18.01 0.38
N HIS A 92 -5.24 17.48 -0.83
CA HIS A 92 -5.61 18.28 -2.01
C HIS A 92 -4.60 19.38 -2.35
N GLN A 93 -3.31 19.07 -2.25
CA GLN A 93 -2.23 20.02 -2.53
C GLN A 93 -1.91 20.09 -4.04
N GLY A 94 -2.62 19.30 -4.86
CA GLY A 94 -2.46 19.34 -6.31
C GLY A 94 -1.31 18.47 -6.81
N ARG A 95 -0.68 17.65 -5.95
CA ARG A 95 0.31 16.67 -6.40
C ARG A 95 -0.32 15.69 -7.40
N ARG A 96 0.49 15.24 -8.34
CA ARG A 96 0.10 14.27 -9.38
C ARG A 96 1.17 13.21 -9.47
N TRP A 97 0.75 12.02 -9.89
CA TRP A 97 1.67 10.95 -10.18
C TRP A 97 2.64 11.37 -11.28
N ASP A 98 3.93 11.16 -11.05
CA ASP A 98 5.01 11.53 -11.95
C ASP A 98 5.25 10.53 -13.09
N GLY A 99 4.43 9.49 -13.20
CA GLY A 99 4.56 8.44 -14.21
C GLY A 99 5.53 7.31 -13.82
N THR A 100 6.16 7.36 -12.64
CA THR A 100 7.10 6.30 -12.21
C THR A 100 6.36 4.97 -11.99
N SER A 101 6.85 3.91 -12.62
CA SER A 101 6.38 2.55 -12.36
C SER A 101 6.67 2.09 -10.92
N THR A 102 5.95 1.06 -10.46
CA THR A 102 6.23 0.47 -9.14
C THR A 102 7.63 -0.15 -9.07
N ALA A 103 8.09 -0.77 -10.16
CA ALA A 103 9.42 -1.38 -10.23
C ALA A 103 10.52 -0.31 -10.10
N ASP A 104 10.44 0.78 -10.87
CA ASP A 104 11.44 1.85 -10.85
C ASP A 104 11.47 2.57 -9.50
N LYS A 105 10.30 2.76 -8.87
CA LYS A 105 10.19 3.29 -7.50
C LYS A 105 11.01 2.46 -6.51
N TYR A 106 10.85 1.14 -6.54
CA TYR A 106 11.55 0.26 -5.59
C TYR A 106 13.02 0.04 -5.94
N ALA A 107 13.40 0.07 -7.23
CA ALA A 107 14.80 0.04 -7.64
C ALA A 107 15.58 1.24 -7.09
N ARG A 108 15.07 2.47 -7.29
CA ARG A 108 15.67 3.70 -6.76
C ARG A 108 15.78 3.69 -5.23
N LEU A 109 14.72 3.23 -4.56
CA LEU A 109 14.70 3.15 -3.09
C LEU A 109 15.72 2.14 -2.54
N ALA A 110 15.87 0.99 -3.19
CA ALA A 110 16.84 -0.02 -2.79
C ALA A 110 18.28 0.47 -2.98
N GLU A 111 18.57 1.10 -4.12
CA GLU A 111 19.88 1.69 -4.38
C GLU A 111 20.25 2.74 -3.32
N TRP A 112 19.34 3.67 -3.04
CA TRP A 112 19.57 4.70 -2.03
C TRP A 112 19.75 4.14 -0.61
N THR A 113 18.99 3.10 -0.28
CA THR A 113 19.12 2.40 1.00
C THR A 113 20.51 1.78 1.14
N ALA A 114 21.03 1.14 0.09
CA ALA A 114 22.39 0.60 0.09
C ALA A 114 23.44 1.71 0.23
N GLN A 115 23.27 2.84 -0.47
CA GLN A 115 24.16 3.99 -0.34
C GLN A 115 24.16 4.57 1.08
N LEU A 116 22.99 4.73 1.71
CA LEU A 116 22.88 5.24 3.08
C LEU A 116 23.49 4.29 4.10
N ALA A 117 23.32 2.97 3.92
CA ALA A 117 23.92 1.97 4.79
C ALA A 117 25.47 2.05 4.74
N ASN A 118 26.04 2.23 3.55
CA ASN A 118 27.48 2.34 3.35
C ASN A 118 28.09 3.67 3.84
N ARG A 119 27.26 4.71 4.05
CA ARG A 119 27.70 6.04 4.50
C ARG A 119 27.67 6.22 6.02
N ARG A 120 27.13 5.27 6.78
CA ARG A 120 27.09 5.41 8.24
C ARG A 120 28.52 5.37 8.79
N PRO A 121 28.99 6.41 9.51
CA PRO A 121 30.26 6.34 10.19
C PRO A 121 30.23 5.16 11.17
N SER A 122 31.31 4.39 11.24
CA SER A 122 31.53 3.47 12.36
C SER A 122 31.48 4.31 13.64
N THR A 123 30.39 4.16 14.40
CA THR A 123 30.22 4.74 15.73
C THR A 123 31.34 4.30 16.66
#